data_AF-A0A968JS84-F1
#
_entry.id   AF-A0A968JS84-F1
#
_cell.length_a   1.000
_cell.length_b   1.000
_cell.length_c   1.000
_cell.angle_alpha   90.00
_cell.angle_beta   90.00
_cell.angle_gamma   90.00
#
_symmetry.space_group_name_H-M   'P 1'
#
loop_
_entity.id
_entity.type
_entity.pdbx_description
1 polymer ?
#
loop_
_entity_poly.entity_id
_entity_poly.type
_entity_poly.pdbx_seq_one_letter_code
_entity_poly.pdbx_strand_id
1 'polypeptide(L)'
;MAKRKGTTRGRKKQEEVLVDIVEVRDQAQNFIERNQTLILGGLAGILLLIGGIFAYNNFYKQPRQREAVEQMFQAEFQFERDSFVQALTNPGGGFSGFLEIIDNYKGTPAANVAHYYAGIAYLNLGQFDAAISYLNDFKPQGIISPIMKSGALGDAYAEKGDLAKAMSFIKKQPAPTTMIY
;
A
#
# COMPACT_ATOMS: atom_id res chain seq x y z
N MET A 1 53.88 -55.77 -20.48
CA MET A 1 53.10 -54.88 -21.38
C MET A 1 51.78 -54.49 -20.68
N ALA A 2 51.71 -53.34 -20.01
CA ALA A 2 50.50 -52.90 -19.30
C ALA A 2 49.73 -51.88 -20.15
N LYS A 3 48.61 -52.30 -20.76
CA LYS A 3 47.75 -51.44 -21.59
C LYS A 3 46.81 -50.62 -20.70
N ARG A 4 46.94 -49.29 -20.79
CA ARG A 4 46.13 -48.24 -20.14
C ARG A 4 44.62 -48.54 -20.21
N LYS A 5 43.97 -48.87 -19.08
CA LYS A 5 42.49 -49.04 -18.95
C LYS A 5 41.76 -47.81 -18.37
N GLY A 6 42.47 -46.75 -17.98
CA GLY A 6 41.88 -45.55 -17.37
C GLY A 6 41.21 -44.58 -18.34
N THR A 7 41.55 -44.62 -19.63
CA THR A 7 41.17 -43.58 -20.60
C THR A 7 39.77 -43.77 -21.20
N THR A 8 39.24 -44.99 -21.22
CA THR A 8 37.98 -45.32 -21.92
C THR A 8 36.72 -44.94 -21.12
N ARG A 9 36.77 -44.98 -19.78
CA ARG A 9 35.61 -44.72 -18.92
C ARG A 9 35.31 -43.22 -18.76
N GLY A 10 36.35 -42.38 -18.73
CA GLY A 10 36.20 -40.92 -18.71
C GLY A 10 35.67 -40.36 -20.03
N ARG A 11 36.05 -40.97 -21.17
CA ARG A 11 35.60 -40.57 -22.51
C ARG A 11 34.10 -40.83 -22.72
N LYS A 12 33.60 -42.01 -22.34
CA LYS A 12 32.15 -42.33 -22.40
C LYS A 12 31.30 -41.38 -21.55
N LYS A 13 31.75 -41.05 -20.34
CA LYS A 13 31.01 -40.12 -19.45
C LYS A 13 31.00 -38.69 -20.00
N GLN A 14 32.08 -38.24 -20.62
CA GLN A 14 32.11 -36.94 -21.30
C GLN A 14 31.20 -36.94 -22.54
N GLU A 15 31.17 -38.03 -23.29
CA GLU A 15 30.33 -38.17 -24.49
C GLU A 15 28.83 -38.20 -24.14
N GLU A 16 28.42 -38.92 -23.09
CA GLU A 16 27.04 -38.90 -22.57
C GLU A 16 26.62 -37.50 -22.08
N VAL A 17 27.48 -36.82 -21.32
CA VAL A 17 27.20 -35.46 -20.85
C VAL A 17 27.13 -34.47 -22.00
N LEU A 18 27.97 -34.62 -23.03
CA LEU A 18 27.93 -33.77 -24.22
C LEU A 18 26.65 -34.02 -25.04
N VAL A 19 26.24 -35.27 -25.22
CA VAL A 19 25.00 -35.63 -25.92
C VAL A 19 23.78 -35.09 -25.17
N ASP A 20 23.73 -35.23 -23.84
CA ASP A 20 22.65 -34.69 -23.01
C ASP A 20 22.60 -33.14 -23.09
N ILE A 21 23.76 -32.47 -23.05
CA ILE A 21 23.84 -31.01 -23.24
C ILE A 21 23.39 -30.58 -24.65
N VAL A 22 23.72 -31.35 -25.69
CA VAL A 22 23.33 -31.05 -27.08
C VAL A 22 21.82 -31.28 -27.25
N GLU A 23 21.28 -32.38 -26.74
CA GLU A 23 19.85 -32.70 -26.86
C GLU A 23 18.99 -31.70 -26.10
N VAL A 24 19.38 -31.29 -24.89
CA VAL A 24 18.68 -30.25 -24.12
C VAL A 24 18.75 -28.90 -24.84
N ARG A 25 19.88 -28.57 -25.49
CA ARG A 25 20.00 -27.34 -26.30
C ARG A 25 19.10 -27.39 -27.53
N ASP A 26 19.08 -28.49 -28.25
CA ASP A 26 18.26 -28.66 -29.46
C ASP A 26 16.77 -28.63 -29.11
N GLN A 27 16.36 -29.26 -28.00
CA GLN A 27 14.98 -29.19 -27.51
C GLN A 27 14.58 -27.75 -27.12
N ALA A 28 15.46 -27.01 -26.44
CA ALA A 28 15.23 -25.62 -26.09
C ALA A 28 15.16 -24.71 -27.33
N GLN A 29 16.06 -24.89 -28.30
CA GLN A 29 16.04 -24.14 -29.57
C GLN A 29 14.76 -24.41 -30.35
N ASN A 30 14.41 -25.68 -30.55
CA ASN A 30 13.19 -26.07 -31.25
C ASN A 30 11.92 -25.52 -30.58
N PHE A 31 11.89 -25.47 -29.25
CA PHE A 31 10.77 -24.90 -28.50
C PHE A 31 10.67 -23.37 -28.69
N ILE A 32 11.80 -22.67 -28.60
CA ILE A 32 11.86 -21.21 -28.78
C ILE A 32 11.49 -20.83 -30.21
N GLU A 33 12.03 -21.50 -31.21
CA GLU A 33 11.74 -21.23 -32.63
C GLU A 33 10.26 -21.44 -32.95
N ARG A 34 9.66 -22.53 -32.44
CA ARG A 34 8.22 -22.82 -32.66
C ARG A 34 7.29 -21.83 -31.98
N ASN A 35 7.69 -21.28 -30.83
CA ASN A 35 6.85 -20.38 -30.02
C ASN A 35 7.34 -18.93 -30.02
N GLN A 36 8.26 -18.56 -30.92
CA GLN A 36 8.97 -17.28 -30.87
C GLN A 36 8.01 -16.09 -30.86
N THR A 37 6.94 -16.12 -31.66
CA THR A 37 5.92 -15.07 -31.70
C THR A 37 5.11 -14.96 -30.42
N LEU A 38 4.76 -16.09 -29.80
CA LEU A 38 4.06 -16.13 -28.51
C LEU A 38 4.97 -15.64 -27.37
N ILE A 39 6.24 -16.05 -27.37
CA ILE A 39 7.23 -15.63 -26.38
C ILE A 39 7.51 -14.12 -26.51
N LEU A 40 7.75 -13.63 -27.73
CA LEU A 40 7.96 -12.20 -27.99
C LEU A 40 6.71 -11.38 -27.69
N GLY A 41 5.52 -11.87 -28.07
CA GLY A 41 4.25 -11.23 -27.75
C GLY A 41 3.98 -11.17 -26.26
N GLY A 42 4.27 -12.27 -25.54
CA GLY A 42 4.18 -12.33 -24.08
C GLY A 42 5.15 -11.37 -23.40
N LEU A 43 6.41 -11.33 -23.84
CA LEU A 43 7.42 -10.40 -23.33
C LEU A 43 7.02 -8.94 -23.59
N ALA A 44 6.56 -8.62 -24.80
CA ALA A 44 6.07 -7.29 -25.15
C ALA A 44 4.85 -6.90 -24.30
N GLY A 45 3.93 -7.84 -24.06
CA GLY A 45 2.79 -7.66 -23.16
C GLY A 45 3.22 -7.34 -21.73
N ILE A 46 4.20 -8.07 -21.18
CA ILE A 46 4.76 -7.79 -19.85
C ILE A 46 5.40 -6.41 -19.81
N LEU A 47 6.20 -6.04 -20.83
CA LEU A 47 6.83 -4.72 -20.90
C LEU A 47 5.79 -3.59 -20.95
N LEU A 48 4.72 -3.74 -21.72
CA LEU A 48 3.61 -2.78 -21.76
C LEU A 48 2.91 -2.66 -20.40
N LEU A 49 2.69 -3.77 -19.70
CA LEU A 49 2.10 -3.76 -18.35
C LEU A 49 2.99 -3.02 -17.35
N ILE A 50 4.29 -3.33 -17.32
CA ILE A 50 5.25 -2.66 -16.43
C ILE A 50 5.32 -1.16 -16.77
N GLY A 51 5.43 -0.83 -18.06
CA GLY A 51 5.46 0.55 -18.53
C GLY A 51 4.19 1.33 -18.17
N GLY A 52 3.01 0.70 -18.31
CA GLY A 52 1.73 1.29 -17.92
C GLY A 52 1.63 1.54 -16.42
N ILE A 53 2.04 0.57 -15.58
CA ILE A 53 2.06 0.73 -14.12
C ILE A 53 3.05 1.84 -13.71
N PHE A 54 4.24 1.86 -14.31
CA PHE A 54 5.24 2.89 -14.06
C PHE A 54 4.71 4.29 -14.42
N ALA A 55 4.11 4.43 -15.61
CA ALA A 55 3.56 5.69 -16.07
C ALA A 55 2.41 6.18 -15.16
N TYR A 56 1.49 5.29 -14.79
CA TYR A 56 0.40 5.62 -13.87
C TYR A 56 0.92 6.08 -12.49
N ASN A 57 1.90 5.37 -11.94
CA ASN A 57 2.45 5.73 -10.63
C ASN A 57 3.20 7.07 -10.67
N ASN A 58 4.04 7.30 -11.68
CA ASN A 58 4.92 8.47 -11.75
C ASN A 58 4.23 9.75 -12.25
N PHE A 59 3.32 9.63 -13.22
CA PHE A 59 2.68 10.79 -13.87
C PHE A 59 1.27 11.09 -13.36
N TYR A 60 0.61 10.15 -12.67
CA TYR A 60 -0.75 10.38 -12.16
C TYR A 60 -0.82 10.28 -10.64
N LYS A 61 -0.41 9.15 -10.04
CA LYS A 61 -0.58 8.94 -8.60
C LYS A 61 0.34 9.83 -7.75
N GLN A 62 1.62 9.93 -8.11
CA GLN A 62 2.60 10.68 -7.32
C GLN A 62 2.39 12.20 -7.35
N PRO A 63 2.09 12.86 -8.49
CA PRO A 63 1.78 14.30 -8.50
C PRO A 63 0.55 14.63 -7.66
N ARG A 64 -0.53 13.83 -7.80
CA ARG A 64 -1.75 14.01 -6.99
C ARG A 64 -1.50 13.85 -5.50
N GLN A 65 -0.64 12.92 -5.10
CA GLN A 65 -0.25 12.80 -3.69
C GLN A 65 0.48 14.04 -3.18
N ARG A 66 1.39 14.62 -3.97
CA ARG A 66 2.14 15.82 -3.57
C ARG A 66 1.22 17.02 -3.42
N GLU A 67 0.36 17.22 -4.41
CA GLU A 67 -0.64 18.30 -4.41
C GLU A 67 -1.61 18.16 -3.24
N ALA A 68 -2.11 16.96 -2.95
CA ALA A 68 -2.97 16.71 -1.81
C ALA A 68 -2.30 17.06 -0.46
N VAL A 69 -1.02 16.72 -0.29
CA VAL A 69 -0.26 17.07 0.92
C VAL A 69 -0.09 18.59 1.03
N GLU A 70 0.23 19.25 -0.07
CA GLU A 70 0.37 20.71 -0.09
C GLU A 70 -0.95 21.41 0.27
N GLN A 71 -2.07 20.96 -0.31
CA GLN A 71 -3.39 21.50 -0.03
C GLN A 71 -3.86 21.26 1.41
N MET A 72 -3.43 20.16 2.03
CA MET A 72 -3.87 19.76 3.37
C MET A 72 -3.17 20.53 4.51
N PHE A 73 -2.04 21.20 4.24
CA PHE A 73 -1.23 21.85 5.27
C PHE A 73 -2.01 22.85 6.15
N GLN A 74 -2.86 23.70 5.55
CA GLN A 74 -3.66 24.65 6.34
C GLN A 74 -4.77 23.96 7.14
N ALA A 75 -5.33 22.85 6.64
CA ALA A 75 -6.30 22.07 7.39
C ALA A 75 -5.68 21.47 8.66
N GLU A 76 -4.46 20.93 8.55
CA GLU A 76 -3.69 20.45 9.71
C GLU A 76 -3.42 21.58 10.71
N PHE A 77 -3.01 22.77 10.23
CA PHE A 77 -2.77 23.93 11.10
C PHE A 77 -4.04 24.37 11.87
N GLN A 78 -5.20 24.39 11.21
CA GLN A 78 -6.47 24.71 11.89
C GLN A 78 -6.87 23.61 12.86
N PHE A 79 -6.61 22.34 12.52
CA PHE A 79 -6.88 21.20 13.38
C PHE A 79 -6.06 21.26 14.67
N GLU A 80 -4.78 21.60 14.59
CA GLU A 80 -3.90 21.77 15.76
C GLU A 80 -4.33 22.91 16.70
N ARG A 81 -5.19 23.82 16.23
CA ARG A 81 -5.75 24.93 17.00
C ARG A 81 -7.20 24.69 17.42
N ASP A 82 -7.64 23.43 17.40
CA ASP A 82 -9.01 22.99 17.71
C ASP A 82 -10.10 23.65 16.85
N SER A 83 -9.72 24.22 15.70
CA SER A 83 -10.63 24.89 14.76
C SER A 83 -11.20 23.87 13.77
N PHE A 84 -11.86 22.84 14.30
CA PHE A 84 -12.26 21.64 13.56
C PHE A 84 -13.19 21.91 12.37
N VAL A 85 -14.15 22.83 12.49
CA VAL A 85 -15.03 23.18 11.36
C VAL A 85 -14.23 23.79 10.21
N GLN A 86 -13.27 24.67 10.52
CA GLN A 86 -12.41 25.30 9.51
C GLN A 86 -11.48 24.25 8.88
N ALA A 87 -10.86 23.40 9.70
CA ALA A 87 -10.02 22.29 9.22
C ALA A 87 -10.78 21.33 8.28
N LEU A 88 -12.05 21.04 8.58
CA LEU A 88 -12.89 20.17 7.76
C LEU A 88 -13.27 20.80 6.41
N THR A 89 -13.61 22.09 6.40
CA THR A 89 -14.35 22.71 5.28
C THR A 89 -13.62 23.81 4.54
N ASN A 90 -12.96 24.73 5.25
CA ASN A 90 -12.29 25.88 4.66
C ASN A 90 -11.25 26.43 5.65
N PRO A 91 -10.00 25.94 5.60
CA PRO A 91 -8.95 26.37 6.51
C PRO A 91 -8.38 27.76 6.18
N GLY A 92 -8.79 28.37 5.05
CA GLY A 92 -8.37 29.69 4.59
C GLY A 92 -7.24 29.65 3.57
N GLY A 93 -6.93 30.81 2.98
CA GLY A 93 -5.82 30.96 2.03
C GLY A 93 -6.00 30.25 0.68
N GLY A 94 -7.21 29.77 0.37
CA GLY A 94 -7.49 28.99 -0.84
C GLY A 94 -7.10 27.51 -0.74
N PHE A 95 -6.75 27.03 0.46
CA PHE A 95 -6.42 25.64 0.72
C PHE A 95 -7.67 24.81 1.00
N SER A 96 -7.62 23.53 0.65
CA SER A 96 -8.72 22.58 0.87
C SER A 96 -8.82 22.12 2.32
N GLY A 97 -10.06 22.00 2.81
CA GLY A 97 -10.35 21.29 4.06
C GLY A 97 -10.26 19.77 3.88
N PHE A 98 -10.21 19.01 4.99
CA PHE A 98 -10.07 17.54 4.93
C PHE A 98 -11.14 16.86 4.07
N LEU A 99 -12.38 17.37 4.06
CA LEU A 99 -13.46 16.79 3.27
C LEU A 99 -13.19 16.92 1.77
N GLU A 100 -12.72 18.09 1.34
CA GLU A 100 -12.36 18.32 -0.05
C GLU A 100 -11.13 17.50 -0.46
N ILE A 101 -10.14 17.35 0.43
CA ILE A 101 -8.97 16.49 0.19
C ILE A 101 -9.39 15.03 -0.04
N ILE A 102 -10.31 14.52 0.79
CA ILE A 102 -10.87 13.18 0.67
C ILE A 102 -11.52 13.00 -0.71
N ASP A 103 -12.33 13.97 -1.13
CA ASP A 103 -13.10 13.85 -2.37
C ASP A 103 -12.27 14.05 -3.64
N ASN A 104 -11.37 15.03 -3.63
CA ASN A 104 -10.60 15.41 -4.81
C ASN A 104 -9.33 14.56 -5.00
N TYR A 105 -8.83 13.89 -3.97
CA TYR A 105 -7.59 13.10 -4.04
C TYR A 105 -7.79 11.63 -3.66
N LYS A 106 -8.97 11.06 -3.96
CA LYS A 106 -9.29 9.63 -3.72
C LYS A 106 -8.18 8.70 -4.18
N GLY A 107 -7.83 7.73 -3.32
CA GLY A 107 -6.79 6.73 -3.59
C GLY A 107 -5.35 7.19 -3.33
N THR A 108 -5.15 8.45 -2.93
CA THR A 108 -3.85 8.94 -2.44
C THR A 108 -3.68 8.65 -0.94
N PRO A 109 -2.44 8.43 -0.47
CA PRO A 109 -2.15 8.37 0.96
C PRO A 109 -2.63 9.59 1.77
N ALA A 110 -2.57 10.79 1.19
CA ALA A 110 -3.04 12.02 1.82
C ALA A 110 -4.55 12.01 2.06
N ALA A 111 -5.36 11.64 1.06
CA ALA A 111 -6.81 11.48 1.24
C ALA A 111 -7.15 10.44 2.31
N ASN A 112 -6.38 9.35 2.37
CA ASN A 112 -6.53 8.38 3.45
C ASN A 112 -6.23 9.00 4.83
N VAL A 113 -5.16 9.76 4.99
CA VAL A 113 -4.87 10.47 6.25
C VAL A 113 -5.95 11.50 6.60
N ALA A 114 -6.48 12.22 5.61
CA ALA A 114 -7.57 13.17 5.79
C ALA A 114 -8.84 12.50 6.35
N HIS A 115 -9.14 11.23 6.01
CA HIS A 115 -10.22 10.48 6.67
C HIS A 115 -10.02 10.36 8.18
N TYR A 116 -8.78 10.11 8.64
CA TYR A 116 -8.51 10.04 10.08
C TYR A 116 -8.74 11.41 10.75
N TYR A 117 -8.16 12.47 10.20
CA TYR A 117 -8.33 13.82 10.73
C TYR A 117 -9.79 14.27 10.72
N ALA A 118 -10.54 14.00 9.65
CA ALA A 118 -11.97 14.28 9.60
C ALA A 118 -12.73 13.52 10.69
N GLY A 119 -12.39 12.24 10.90
CA GLY A 119 -12.92 11.43 11.97
C GLY A 119 -12.72 12.03 13.36
N ILE A 120 -11.49 12.46 13.68
CA ILE A 120 -11.18 13.11 14.96
C ILE A 120 -11.85 14.49 15.07
N ALA A 121 -11.90 15.26 13.99
CA ALA A 121 -12.56 16.57 13.98
C ALA A 121 -14.05 16.42 14.28
N TYR A 122 -14.75 15.48 13.64
CA TYR A 122 -16.15 15.21 13.92
C TYR A 122 -16.38 14.68 15.34
N LEU A 123 -15.47 13.87 15.86
CA LEU A 123 -15.53 13.39 17.25
C LEU A 123 -15.53 14.57 18.23
N ASN A 124 -14.59 15.52 18.06
CA ASN A 124 -14.50 16.71 18.91
C ASN A 124 -15.70 17.67 18.73
N LEU A 125 -16.36 17.65 17.57
CA LEU A 125 -17.59 18.41 17.32
C LEU A 125 -18.86 17.72 17.86
N GLY A 126 -18.74 16.56 18.52
CA GLY A 126 -19.87 15.79 19.03
C GLY A 126 -20.68 15.07 17.95
N GLN A 127 -20.17 15.01 16.71
CA GLN A 127 -20.83 14.37 15.57
C GLN A 127 -20.36 12.92 15.43
N PHE A 128 -20.73 12.08 16.40
CA PHE A 128 -20.17 10.74 16.56
C PHE A 128 -20.41 9.80 15.38
N ASP A 129 -21.56 9.90 14.70
CA ASP A 129 -21.85 9.09 13.52
C ASP A 129 -20.93 9.41 12.34
N ALA A 130 -20.70 10.70 12.09
CA ALA A 130 -19.75 11.14 11.08
C ALA A 130 -18.33 10.69 11.45
N ALA A 131 -17.93 10.87 12.72
CA ALA A 131 -16.64 10.44 13.23
C ALA A 131 -16.39 8.95 12.96
N ILE A 132 -17.35 8.09 13.33
CA ILE A 132 -17.28 6.64 13.11
C ILE A 132 -17.18 6.32 11.62
N SER A 133 -17.94 7.00 10.76
CA SER A 133 -17.88 6.79 9.31
C SER A 133 -16.47 7.05 8.77
N TYR A 134 -15.94 8.26 9.01
CA TYR A 134 -14.62 8.65 8.50
C TYR A 134 -13.48 7.81 9.10
N LEU A 135 -13.54 7.48 10.40
CA LEU A 135 -12.56 6.59 11.03
C LEU A 135 -12.59 5.18 10.44
N ASN A 136 -13.77 4.67 10.06
CA ASN A 136 -13.88 3.36 9.41
C ASN A 136 -13.26 3.35 8.01
N ASP A 137 -13.45 4.41 7.24
CA ASP A 137 -12.88 4.57 5.89
C ASP A 137 -11.36 4.70 5.91
N PHE A 138 -10.80 5.29 6.98
CA PHE A 138 -9.36 5.36 7.18
C PHE A 138 -8.70 3.98 7.25
N LYS A 139 -7.65 3.76 6.46
CA LYS A 139 -6.81 2.56 6.51
C LYS A 139 -5.49 2.86 7.24
N PRO A 140 -5.20 2.22 8.38
CA PRO A 140 -3.96 2.45 9.11
C PRO A 140 -2.71 2.25 8.24
N GLN A 141 -1.86 3.28 8.20
CA GLN A 141 -0.60 3.29 7.46
C GLN A 141 0.34 4.33 8.06
N GLY A 142 1.66 4.06 8.00
CA GLY A 142 2.66 5.00 8.51
C GLY A 142 2.51 5.24 10.02
N ILE A 143 2.44 6.52 10.41
CA ILE A 143 2.45 6.96 11.82
C ILE A 143 1.11 6.68 12.52
N ILE A 144 -0.01 6.81 11.79
CA ILE A 144 -1.34 6.61 12.37
C ILE A 144 -1.62 5.11 12.43
N SER A 145 -1.40 4.54 13.60
CA SER A 145 -1.43 3.09 13.82
C SER A 145 -2.86 2.53 13.91
N PRO A 146 -3.03 1.20 13.75
CA PRO A 146 -4.30 0.54 14.02
C PRO A 146 -4.82 0.77 15.45
N ILE A 147 -3.91 0.97 16.41
CA ILE A 147 -4.24 1.27 17.80
C ILE A 147 -4.88 2.65 17.91
N MET A 148 -4.30 3.67 17.26
CA MET A 148 -4.86 5.02 17.24
C MET A 148 -6.27 5.05 16.63
N LYS A 149 -6.46 4.38 15.48
CA LYS A 149 -7.80 4.21 14.88
C LYS A 149 -8.78 3.53 15.84
N SER A 150 -8.33 2.46 16.52
CA SER A 150 -9.20 1.71 17.43
C SER A 150 -9.56 2.52 18.68
N GLY A 151 -8.63 3.30 19.22
CA GLY A 151 -8.89 4.24 20.32
C GLY A 151 -9.95 5.25 19.93
N ALA A 152 -9.75 5.96 18.82
CA ALA A 152 -10.71 6.96 18.34
C ALA A 152 -12.11 6.38 18.05
N LEU A 153 -12.19 5.17 17.49
CA LEU A 153 -13.48 4.47 17.32
C LEU A 153 -14.10 4.10 18.66
N GLY A 154 -13.29 3.63 19.61
CA GLY A 154 -13.71 3.33 20.98
C GLY A 154 -14.34 4.56 21.65
N ASP A 155 -13.66 5.69 21.59
CA ASP A 155 -14.12 6.97 22.13
C ASP A 155 -15.42 7.42 21.45
N ALA A 156 -15.48 7.38 20.11
CA ALA A 156 -16.67 7.76 19.37
C ALA A 156 -17.90 6.88 19.72
N TYR A 157 -17.70 5.57 19.88
CA TYR A 157 -18.78 4.67 20.32
C TYR A 157 -19.18 4.89 21.78
N ALA A 158 -18.21 5.19 22.66
CA ALA A 158 -18.49 5.47 24.07
C ALA A 158 -19.31 6.75 24.23
N GLU A 159 -18.92 7.83 23.55
CA GLU A 159 -19.64 9.11 23.56
C GLU A 159 -21.03 9.00 22.92
N LYS A 160 -21.19 8.10 21.94
CA LYS A 160 -22.51 7.75 21.38
C LYS A 160 -23.38 6.90 22.33
N GLY A 161 -22.82 6.38 23.41
CA GLY A 161 -23.50 5.51 24.38
C GLY A 161 -23.48 4.00 24.04
N ASP A 162 -22.79 3.58 22.98
CA ASP A 162 -22.62 2.17 22.61
C ASP A 162 -21.38 1.57 23.30
N LEU A 163 -21.49 1.42 24.62
CA LEU A 163 -20.39 0.93 25.47
C LEU A 163 -19.92 -0.47 25.09
N ALA A 164 -20.81 -1.31 24.56
CA ALA A 164 -20.48 -2.65 24.11
C ALA A 164 -19.50 -2.62 22.93
N LYS A 165 -19.79 -1.79 21.92
CA LYS A 165 -18.85 -1.59 20.80
C LYS A 165 -17.59 -0.88 21.24
N ALA A 166 -17.69 0.14 22.09
CA ALA A 166 -16.50 0.82 22.62
C ALA A 166 -15.52 -0.16 23.26
N MET A 167 -16.02 -1.05 24.12
CA MET A 167 -15.23 -2.08 24.78
C MET A 167 -14.59 -3.07 23.79
N SER A 168 -15.28 -3.38 22.68
CA SER A 168 -14.73 -4.26 21.64
C SER A 168 -13.49 -3.67 20.95
N PHE A 169 -13.44 -2.34 20.79
CA PHE A 169 -12.29 -1.65 20.21
C PHE A 169 -11.13 -1.49 21.20
N ILE A 170 -11.42 -1.31 22.49
CA ILE A 170 -10.40 -1.26 23.55
C ILE A 170 -9.74 -2.62 23.73
N LYS A 171 -10.54 -3.70 23.83
CA LYS A 171 -10.01 -5.07 24.01
C LYS A 171 -9.16 -5.58 22.85
N LYS A 172 -9.26 -4.96 21.68
CA LYS A 172 -8.44 -5.30 20.51
C LYS A 172 -7.00 -4.79 20.63
N GLN A 173 -6.71 -3.95 21.61
CA GLN A 173 -5.38 -3.41 21.86
C GLN A 173 -4.60 -4.34 22.79
N PRO A 174 -3.31 -4.65 22.49
CA PRO A 174 -2.46 -5.31 23.48
C PRO A 174 -2.35 -4.41 24.71
N ALA A 175 -2.41 -5.00 25.91
CA ALA A 175 -2.22 -4.27 27.15
C ALA A 175 -0.92 -3.43 27.07
N PRO A 176 -0.90 -2.19 27.58
CA PRO A 176 0.30 -1.35 27.54
C PRO A 176 1.45 -2.14 28.16
N THR A 177 2.40 -2.55 27.33
CA THR A 177 3.60 -3.23 27.81
C THR A 177 4.43 -2.13 28.43
N THR A 178 4.49 -2.11 29.75
CA THR A 178 5.27 -1.16 30.54
C THR A 178 6.70 -1.15 30.00
N MET A 179 7.06 -0.11 29.25
CA MET A 179 8.44 0.15 28.86
C MET A 179 9.13 0.64 30.12
N ILE A 180 9.72 -0.31 30.86
CA ILE A 180 10.66 -0.01 31.93
C ILE A 180 11.90 0.54 31.23
N TYR A 181 12.07 1.87 31.28
CA TYR A 181 13.33 2.54 30.95
C TYR A 181 14.31 2.37 32.12
#